data_AF-A0A7V1LHF9-F1
#
_entry.id   AF-A0A7V1LHF9-F1
#
_cell.length_a   1.000
_cell.length_b   1.000
_cell.length_c   1.000
_cell.angle_alpha   90.00
_cell.angle_beta   90.00
_cell.angle_gamma   90.00
#
_symmetry.space_group_name_H-M   'P 1'
#
loop_
_entity.id
_entity.type
_entity.pdbx_description
1 polymer ?
#
loop_
_entity_poly.entity_id
_entity_poly.type
_entity_poly.pdbx_seq_one_letter_code
_entity_poly.pdbx_strand_id
1 'polypeptide(L)' 'LDANHSFYNIAETDNIIALKTKTYSKEPLVIKGPGAGPDFTASGILIDILRTSNYLV' A
#
# COMPACT_ATOMS: atom_id res chain seq x y z
N LEU A 1 -7.51 15.67 -11.27
CA LEU A 1 -6.36 15.79 -10.34
C LEU A 1 -5.31 16.68 -11.00
N ASP A 2 -4.59 17.50 -10.24
CA ASP A 2 -3.44 18.24 -10.78
C ASP A 2 -2.35 17.25 -11.24
N ALA A 3 -1.57 17.60 -12.27
CA ALA A 3 -0.50 16.73 -12.77
C ALA A 3 0.55 16.39 -11.70
N ASN A 4 0.75 17.26 -10.72
CA ASN A 4 1.65 17.04 -9.59
C ASN A 4 1.01 16.24 -8.43
N HIS A 5 -0.27 15.89 -8.53
CA HIS A 5 -0.95 15.15 -7.47
C HIS A 5 -0.50 13.68 -7.47
N SER A 6 -0.17 13.12 -6.31
CA SER A 6 0.37 11.75 -6.20
C SER A 6 -0.55 10.64 -6.73
N PHE A 7 -1.84 10.93 -6.90
CA PHE A 7 -2.85 10.02 -7.48
C PHE A 7 -3.07 10.25 -8.99
N TYR A 8 -2.41 11.22 -9.61
CA TYR A 8 -2.64 11.57 -11.01
C TYR A 8 -2.20 10.45 -11.96
N ASN A 9 -1.06 9.81 -11.68
CA ASN A 9 -0.46 8.80 -12.55
C ASN A 9 -0.55 7.40 -11.93
N ILE A 10 -1.76 6.85 -11.85
CA ILE A 10 -2.01 5.47 -11.40
C ILE A 10 -1.96 4.51 -12.60
N ALA A 11 -1.22 3.40 -12.48
CA ALA A 11 -1.27 2.34 -13.48
C ALA A 11 -2.51 1.46 -13.25
N GLU A 12 -3.01 0.76 -14.27
CA GLU A 12 -4.34 0.09 -14.23
C GLU A 12 -4.57 -0.83 -13.02
N THR A 13 -3.53 -1.49 -12.53
CA THR A 13 -3.64 -2.44 -11.40
C THR A 13 -3.04 -1.92 -10.10
N ASP A 14 -2.56 -0.68 -10.06
CA ASP A 14 -1.94 -0.14 -8.86
C ASP A 14 -2.99 0.27 -7.83
N ASN A 15 -2.73 -0.04 -6.56
CA ASN A 15 -3.39 0.60 -5.42
C ASN A 15 -2.50 1.73 -4.88
N ILE A 16 -3.12 2.83 -4.47
CA ILE A 16 -2.43 3.97 -3.85
C ILE A 16 -3.16 4.37 -2.56
N ILE A 17 -2.41 4.54 -1.49
CA ILE A 17 -2.89 5.00 -0.18
C ILE A 17 -2.03 6.18 0.27
N ALA A 18 -2.66 7.27 0.73
CA ALA A 18 -1.97 8.40 1.37
C ALA A 18 -2.32 8.48 2.85
N LEU A 19 -1.31 8.32 3.70
CA LEU A 19 -1.43 8.39 5.15
C LEU A 19 -1.05 9.78 5.65
N LYS A 20 -2.03 10.49 6.20
CA LYS A 20 -1.82 11.76 6.91
C LYS A 20 -1.79 11.49 8.41
N THR A 21 -0.73 11.93 9.06
CA THR A 21 -0.56 11.82 10.51
C THR A 21 -0.08 13.15 11.07
N LYS A 22 0.06 13.27 12.40
CA LYS A 22 0.64 14.46 13.03
C LYS A 22 2.02 14.80 12.46
N THR A 23 2.87 13.79 12.30
CA THR A 23 4.24 13.93 11.78
C THR A 23 4.26 14.10 10.26
N TYR A 24 3.39 13.39 9.53
CA TYR A 24 3.22 13.50 8.08
C TYR A 24 2.04 14.43 7.72
N SER A 25 2.01 15.62 8.34
CA SER A 25 0.89 16.57 8.20
C SER A 25 1.04 17.48 6.98
N LYS A 26 2.27 17.84 6.62
CA LYS A 26 2.58 18.67 5.44
C LYS A 26 2.70 17.84 4.17
N GLU A 27 3.43 16.73 4.25
CA GLU A 27 3.64 15.79 3.16
C GLU A 27 3.13 14.42 3.59
N PRO A 28 2.01 13.93 3.03
CA PRO A 28 1.46 12.62 3.37
C PRO A 28 2.42 11.52 2.95
N LEU A 29 2.50 10.45 3.74
CA LEU A 29 3.21 9.24 3.32
C LEU A 29 2.36 8.52 2.26
N VAL A 30 2.87 8.43 1.04
CA VAL A 30 2.19 7.76 -0.08
C VAL A 30 2.77 6.36 -0.26
N ILE A 31 1.90 5.35 -0.21
CA ILE A 31 2.22 3.96 -0.51
C ILE A 31 1.54 3.62 -1.84
N LYS A 32 2.32 3.18 -2.82
CA LYS A 32 1.85 2.81 -4.16
C LYS A 32 2.48 1.47 -4.57
N GLY A 33 1.69 0.63 -5.20
CA GLY A 33 2.16 -0.61 -5.82
C GLY A 33 1.03 -1.47 -6.36
N PRO A 34 1.33 -2.68 -6.87
CA PRO A 34 0.35 -3.57 -7.46
C PRO A 34 -0.72 -3.94 -6.43
N GLY A 35 -1.97 -3.60 -6.76
CA GLY A 35 -3.14 -3.78 -5.92
C GLY A 35 -3.90 -5.08 -6.15
N ALA A 36 -3.61 -5.74 -7.27
CA ALA A 36 -4.23 -6.99 -7.70
C ALA A 36 -3.23 -7.83 -8.51
N GLY A 37 -3.51 -9.13 -8.59
CA GLY A 37 -2.67 -10.11 -9.28
C GLY A 37 -2.44 -11.33 -8.40
N PRO A 38 -2.40 -12.55 -8.97
CA PRO A 38 -2.33 -13.79 -8.19
C PRO A 38 -1.11 -13.81 -7.26
N ASP A 39 0.06 -13.39 -7.74
CA ASP A 39 1.30 -13.38 -6.96
C ASP A 39 1.27 -12.35 -5.81
N PHE A 40 0.73 -11.16 -6.07
CA PHE A 40 0.63 -10.10 -5.05
C PHE A 40 -0.39 -10.45 -3.96
N THR A 41 -1.52 -11.03 -4.34
CA THR A 41 -2.53 -11.50 -3.38
C THR A 41 -2.00 -12.68 -2.56
N ALA A 42 -1.36 -13.67 -3.18
CA ALA A 42 -0.77 -14.80 -2.48
C ALA A 42 0.32 -14.37 -1.49
N SER A 43 1.16 -13.40 -1.88
CA SER A 43 2.18 -12.81 -1.00
C SER A 43 1.55 -12.13 0.22
N GLY A 44 0.46 -11.39 0.04
CA GLY A 44 -0.30 -10.78 1.15
C GLY A 44 -0.78 -11.82 2.17
N ILE A 45 -1.41 -12.91 1.69
CA ILE A 45 -1.87 -14.02 2.54
C ILE A 45 -0.70 -14.69 3.26
N LEU A 46 0.40 -14.96 2.56
CA LEU A 46 1.59 -15.58 3.15
C LEU A 46 2.16 -14.72 4.30
N ILE A 47 2.23 -13.40 4.11
CA ILE A 47 2.69 -12.47 5.15
C ILE A 47 1.80 -12.55 6.40
N ASP A 48 0.49 -12.66 6.24
CA ASP A 48 -0.44 -12.79 7.37
C ASP A 48 -0.27 -14.12 8.11
N ILE A 49 -0.02 -15.23 7.39
CA ILE A 49 0.30 -16.53 7.99
C ILE A 49 1.59 -16.43 8.83
N LEU A 50 2.65 -15.83 8.29
CA LEU A 50 3.92 -15.66 8.98
C LEU A 50 3.79 -14.78 10.23
N ARG A 51 3.05 -13.66 10.13
CA ARG A 51 2.76 -12.77 11.26
C ARG A 51 1.99 -13.49 12.36
N THR A 52 0.96 -14.25 11.99
CA THR A 52 0.15 -15.01 12.95
C THR A 52 0.99 -16.07 13.64
N SER A 53 1.82 -16.79 12.88
CA SER A 53 2.71 -17.82 13.42
C SER A 53 3.70 -17.21 14.43
N ASN A 54 4.30 -16.07 14.11
CA ASN A 54 5.23 -15.37 15.01
C ASN A 54 4.55 -14.70 16.22
N TYR A 55 3.24 -14.44 16.17
CA TYR A 55 2.50 -13.87 17.31
C TYR A 55 2.09 -14.93 18.34
N LEU A 56 1.89 -16.18 17.89
CA LEU A 56 1.44 -17.29 18.73
C LEU A 56 2.58 -18.06 19.42
N VAL A 57 3.83 -17.75 19.09
CA VAL A 57 5.05 -18.28 19.70
C VAL A 57 5.72 -17.20 20.53
#